data_AF-A0A0B3S2D5-F1
#
_entry.id   AF-A0A0B3S2D5-F1
#
_cell.length_a   1.000
_cell.length_b   1.000
_cell.length_c   1.000
_cell.angle_alpha   90.00
_cell.angle_beta   90.00
_cell.angle_gamma   90.00
#
_symmetry.space_group_name_H-M   'P 1'
#
loop_
_entity.id
_entity.type
_entity.pdbx_description
1 polymer ?
#
loop_
_entity_poly.entity_id
_entity_poly.type
_entity_poly.pdbx_seq_one_letter_code
_entity_poly.pdbx_strand_id
1 'polypeptide(L)'
;MRLVPALSLCLLAMPALAWEHTVEWRFQGPEIAGFRVISPDFDEDPEMLEVSLSHQHHGDTIITIEADNGLGECTDTLSYAQGNPFVTVVLTANLNAQTMNGTTLAQCSTR
;
A
#
# COMPACT_ATOMS: atom_id res chain seq x y z
N MET A 1 -50.83 35.64 12.89
CA MET A 1 -50.19 34.76 13.90
C MET A 1 -50.24 33.32 13.41
N ARG A 2 -49.08 32.71 13.15
CA ARG A 2 -48.77 31.27 13.28
C ARG A 2 -47.26 31.12 13.04
N LEU A 3 -46.49 31.02 14.13
CA LEU A 3 -45.09 30.61 14.10
C LEU A 3 -45.05 29.08 13.93
N VAL A 4 -44.30 28.60 12.95
CA VAL A 4 -43.92 27.19 12.85
C VAL A 4 -42.44 27.11 13.27
N PRO A 5 -42.09 26.36 14.34
CA PRO A 5 -40.69 26.20 14.72
C PRO A 5 -40.09 25.13 13.81
N ALA A 6 -39.15 25.52 12.94
CA ALA A 6 -38.32 24.55 12.24
C ALA A 6 -37.31 23.98 13.25
N LEU A 7 -37.52 22.74 13.67
CA LEU A 7 -36.56 21.95 14.44
C LEU A 7 -35.23 21.91 13.66
N SER A 8 -34.18 22.55 14.20
CA SER A 8 -32.80 22.29 13.78
C SER A 8 -32.44 20.85 14.14
N LEU A 9 -32.46 19.98 13.13
CA LEU A 9 -31.91 18.63 13.21
C LEU A 9 -30.37 18.75 13.16
N CYS A 10 -29.73 19.00 14.30
CA CYS A 10 -28.28 18.84 14.43
C CYS A 10 -27.95 17.34 14.36
N LEU A 11 -27.78 16.83 13.14
CA LEU A 11 -27.08 15.58 12.88
C LEU A 11 -25.63 15.75 13.37
N LEU A 12 -25.38 15.31 14.60
CA LEU A 12 -24.04 15.08 15.11
C LEU A 12 -23.45 13.92 14.29
N ALA A 13 -22.87 14.24 13.14
CA ALA A 13 -21.98 13.34 12.42
C ALA A 13 -20.75 13.11 13.31
N MET A 14 -20.84 12.11 14.19
CA MET A 14 -19.65 11.61 14.85
C MET A 14 -18.78 10.99 13.75
N PRO A 15 -17.49 11.36 13.65
CA PRO A 15 -16.59 10.66 12.74
C PRO A 15 -16.60 9.20 13.18
N ALA A 16 -17.06 8.31 12.31
CA ALA A 16 -16.80 6.89 12.50
C ALA A 16 -15.29 6.77 12.59
N LEU A 17 -14.78 6.28 13.73
CA LEU A 17 -13.39 5.89 13.85
C LEU A 17 -13.17 4.77 12.83
N ALA A 18 -12.67 5.13 11.65
CA ALA A 18 -12.24 4.15 10.66
C ALA A 18 -10.99 3.50 11.25
N TRP A 19 -11.14 2.27 11.73
CA TRP A 19 -10.00 1.44 12.08
C TRP A 19 -9.13 1.27 10.82
N GLU A 20 -7.81 1.33 10.95
CA GLU A 20 -6.86 1.13 9.87
C GLU A 20 -6.04 -0.14 10.16
N HIS A 21 -5.90 -1.01 9.16
CA HIS A 21 -5.13 -2.25 9.26
C HIS A 21 -4.02 -2.24 8.22
N THR A 22 -2.77 -2.17 8.66
CA THR A 22 -1.59 -2.16 7.79
C THR A 22 -0.69 -3.37 8.03
N VAL A 23 -0.03 -3.83 6.97
CA VAL A 23 1.04 -4.82 7.04
C VAL A 23 2.30 -4.17 6.48
N GLU A 24 3.43 -4.43 7.15
CA GLU A 24 4.72 -3.87 6.80
C GLU A 24 5.74 -4.98 6.54
N TRP A 25 6.43 -4.89 5.41
CA TRP A 25 7.60 -5.70 5.09
C TRP A 25 8.85 -4.84 5.14
N ARG A 26 9.88 -5.34 5.81
CA ARG A 26 11.21 -4.73 5.88
C ARG A 26 12.24 -5.70 5.33
N PHE A 27 13.07 -5.22 4.41
CA PHE A 27 14.14 -6.00 3.80
C PHE A 27 15.28 -5.09 3.37
N GLN A 28 16.50 -5.62 3.34
CA GLN A 28 17.68 -4.92 2.89
C GLN A 28 17.78 -4.94 1.36
N GLY A 29 18.46 -3.95 0.80
CA GLY A 29 18.75 -3.85 -0.62
C GLY A 29 19.30 -5.13 -1.28
N PRO A 30 20.27 -5.84 -0.69
CA PRO A 30 20.81 -7.08 -1.25
C PRO A 30 19.83 -8.27 -1.22
N GLU A 31 18.76 -8.19 -0.43
CA GLU A 31 17.72 -9.22 -0.40
C GLU A 31 16.80 -9.11 -1.61
N ILE A 32 16.81 -7.99 -2.36
CA ILE A 32 15.98 -7.77 -3.54
C ILE A 32 16.54 -8.57 -4.72
N ALA A 33 16.00 -9.76 -4.95
CA ALA A 33 16.33 -10.59 -6.11
C ALA A 33 15.77 -10.00 -7.41
N GLY A 34 14.61 -9.34 -7.35
CA GLY A 34 14.02 -8.63 -8.48
C GLY A 34 12.65 -8.06 -8.12
N PHE A 35 12.12 -7.20 -8.99
CA PHE A 35 10.77 -6.69 -8.88
C PHE A 35 10.19 -6.45 -10.28
N ARG A 36 8.86 -6.50 -10.39
CA ARG A 36 8.14 -6.17 -11.62
C ARG A 36 6.78 -5.56 -11.32
N VAL A 37 6.34 -4.71 -12.24
CA VAL A 37 4.96 -4.24 -12.29
C VAL A 37 4.17 -5.19 -13.18
N ILE A 38 3.05 -5.69 -12.66
CA ILE A 38 2.10 -6.51 -13.39
C ILE A 38 0.96 -5.60 -13.81
N SER A 39 0.85 -5.37 -15.12
CA SER A 39 -0.26 -4.61 -15.68
C SER A 39 -1.56 -5.42 -15.58
N PRO A 40 -2.69 -4.75 -15.29
CA PRO A 40 -3.99 -5.42 -15.22
C PRO A 40 -4.45 -5.90 -16.61
N ASP A 41 -5.24 -6.97 -16.63
CA ASP A 41 -5.88 -7.49 -17.85
C ASP A 41 -7.09 -6.64 -18.28
N PHE A 42 -7.67 -5.89 -17.35
CA PHE A 42 -8.82 -5.01 -17.55
C PHE A 42 -8.54 -3.62 -16.98
N ASP A 43 -9.00 -2.57 -17.65
CA ASP A 43 -8.78 -1.17 -17.22
C ASP A 43 -9.38 -0.84 -15.84
N GLU A 44 -10.29 -1.66 -15.32
CA GLU A 44 -10.91 -1.51 -14.00
C GLU A 44 -10.10 -2.16 -12.86
N ASP A 45 -9.13 -3.03 -13.19
CA ASP A 45 -8.29 -3.70 -12.19
C ASP A 45 -7.05 -2.86 -11.85
N PRO A 46 -6.56 -2.90 -10.60
CA PRO A 46 -5.36 -2.17 -10.23
C PRO A 46 -4.10 -2.81 -10.79
N GLU A 47 -3.05 -2.00 -10.98
CA GLU A 47 -1.71 -2.52 -11.19
C GLU A 47 -1.21 -3.24 -9.93
N MET A 48 -0.34 -4.24 -10.10
CA MET A 48 0.28 -4.93 -8.97
C MET A 48 1.80 -4.79 -9.00
N LEU A 49 2.39 -4.66 -7.81
CA LEU A 49 3.83 -4.78 -7.60
C LEU A 49 4.16 -6.16 -7.07
N GLU A 50 5.06 -6.85 -7.77
CA GLU A 50 5.66 -8.08 -7.29
C GLU A 50 7.13 -7.83 -6.94
N VAL A 51 7.53 -8.17 -5.72
CA VAL A 51 8.91 -8.10 -5.24
C VAL A 51 9.36 -9.51 -4.84
N SER A 52 10.40 -9.99 -5.52
CA SER A 52 11.09 -11.24 -5.20
C SER A 52 12.24 -10.95 -4.24
N LEU A 53 12.20 -11.56 -3.07
CA LEU A 53 13.23 -11.50 -2.05
C LEU A 53 13.97 -12.84 -1.97
N SER A 54 15.28 -12.79 -1.76
CA SER A 54 16.09 -13.97 -1.51
C SER A 54 16.99 -13.72 -0.31
N HIS A 55 16.90 -14.61 0.69
CA HIS A 55 17.74 -14.54 1.88
C HIS A 55 18.35 -15.91 2.19
N GLN A 56 19.66 -15.92 2.43
CA GLN A 56 20.46 -17.14 2.63
C GLN A 56 19.94 -18.09 3.74
N HIS A 57 19.23 -17.56 4.74
CA HIS A 57 18.70 -18.35 5.87
C HIS A 57 17.18 -18.56 5.84
N HIS A 58 16.45 -17.80 5.04
CA HIS A 58 14.97 -17.82 5.03
C HIS A 58 14.41 -18.32 3.70
N GLY A 59 15.26 -18.51 2.69
CA GLY A 59 14.86 -18.92 1.35
C GLY A 59 14.34 -17.74 0.55
N ASP A 60 13.63 -18.06 -0.53
CA ASP A 60 13.03 -17.08 -1.43
C ASP A 60 11.59 -16.79 -1.01
N THR A 61 11.18 -15.53 -1.12
CA THR A 61 9.82 -15.06 -0.80
C THR A 61 9.36 -14.11 -1.88
N ILE A 62 8.08 -14.19 -2.27
CA ILE A 62 7.46 -13.26 -3.21
C ILE A 62 6.41 -12.46 -2.45
N ILE A 63 6.52 -11.14 -2.53
CA ILE A 63 5.53 -10.19 -2.02
C ILE A 63 4.77 -9.65 -3.23
N THR A 64 3.45 -9.79 -3.25
CA THR A 64 2.57 -9.22 -4.26
C THR A 64 1.59 -8.27 -3.59
N ILE A 65 1.55 -7.02 -4.05
CA ILE A 65 0.71 -5.96 -3.47
C ILE A 65 0.00 -5.22 -4.61
N GLU A 66 -1.31 -5.04 -4.48
CA GLU A 66 -2.10 -4.18 -5.38
C GLU A 66 -1.77 -2.70 -5.14
N ALA A 67 -1.78 -1.90 -6.20
CA ALA A 67 -1.51 -0.48 -6.13
C ALA A 67 -2.62 0.31 -6.83
N ASP A 68 -3.86 0.22 -6.33
CA ASP A 68 -5.00 1.01 -6.82
C ASP A 68 -4.75 2.53 -6.85
N ASN A 69 -3.90 3.03 -5.95
CA ASN A 69 -3.52 4.44 -5.91
C ASN A 69 -2.27 4.76 -6.75
N GLY A 70 -1.81 3.79 -7.53
CA GLY A 70 -0.58 3.84 -8.30
C GLY A 70 0.67 3.49 -7.48
N LEU A 71 1.75 3.15 -8.17
CA LEU A 71 3.03 2.80 -7.56
C LEU A 71 3.91 3.99 -7.17
N GLY A 72 3.57 5.20 -7.64
CA GLY A 72 4.37 6.41 -7.39
C GLY A 72 5.85 6.22 -7.74
N GLU A 73 6.74 6.54 -6.81
CA GLU A 73 8.20 6.38 -6.94
C GLU A 73 8.71 5.02 -6.42
N CYS A 74 7.83 4.04 -6.18
CA CYS A 74 8.24 2.79 -5.54
C CYS A 74 9.20 1.96 -6.40
N THR A 75 8.99 1.93 -7.71
CA THR A 75 9.90 1.24 -8.64
C THR A 75 11.30 1.87 -8.63
N ASP A 76 11.38 3.20 -8.60
CA ASP A 76 12.65 3.93 -8.49
C ASP A 76 13.33 3.66 -7.14
N THR A 77 12.55 3.64 -6.06
CA THR A 77 13.01 3.30 -4.71
C THR A 77 13.61 1.90 -4.64
N LEU A 78 12.91 0.91 -5.21
CA LEU A 78 13.38 -0.47 -5.27
C LEU A 78 14.62 -0.61 -6.16
N SER A 79 14.65 0.09 -7.30
CA SER A 79 15.81 0.11 -8.20
C SER A 79 17.04 0.70 -7.51
N TYR A 80 16.88 1.79 -6.77
CA TYR A 80 17.95 2.42 -6.00
C TYR A 80 18.46 1.52 -4.85
N ALA A 81 17.55 0.83 -4.17
CA ALA A 81 17.89 -0.04 -3.05
C ALA A 81 18.55 -1.35 -3.50
N GLN A 82 18.20 -1.89 -4.67
CA GLN A 82 18.61 -3.21 -5.11
C GLN A 82 20.14 -3.37 -5.12
N GLY A 83 20.63 -4.36 -4.35
CA GLY A 83 22.06 -4.64 -4.19
C GLY A 83 22.81 -3.68 -3.26
N ASN A 84 22.18 -2.63 -2.72
CA ASN A 84 22.81 -1.68 -1.82
C ASN A 84 22.70 -2.15 -0.35
N PRO A 85 23.80 -2.57 0.31
CA PRO A 85 23.77 -3.13 1.66
C PRO A 85 23.50 -2.10 2.76
N PHE A 86 23.46 -0.80 2.42
CA PHE A 86 23.23 0.28 3.37
C PHE A 86 21.82 0.84 3.34
N VAL A 87 20.94 0.27 2.51
CA VAL A 87 19.57 0.73 2.32
C VAL A 87 18.61 -0.35 2.80
N THR A 88 17.73 0.03 3.74
CA THR A 88 16.60 -0.80 4.13
C THR A 88 15.34 -0.27 3.46
N VAL A 89 14.62 -1.14 2.75
CA VAL A 89 13.31 -0.83 2.17
C VAL A 89 12.21 -1.20 3.16
N VAL A 90 11.20 -0.34 3.22
CA VAL A 90 9.96 -0.56 3.96
C VAL A 90 8.79 -0.44 2.99
N LEU A 91 8.08 -1.55 2.76
CA LEU A 91 6.82 -1.60 2.04
C LEU A 91 5.68 -1.71 3.03
N THR A 92 4.67 -0.85 2.89
CA THR A 92 3.47 -0.87 3.73
C THR A 92 2.25 -1.04 2.83
N ALA A 93 1.47 -2.08 3.07
CA ALA A 93 0.15 -2.25 2.48
C ALA A 93 -0.93 -1.87 3.50
N ASN A 94 -1.96 -1.17 3.06
CA ASN A 94 -3.20 -0.99 3.81
C ASN A 94 -4.18 -2.08 3.37
N LEU A 95 -4.64 -2.89 4.31
CA LEU A 95 -5.51 -4.06 4.10
C LEU A 95 -7.00 -3.76 4.27
N ASN A 96 -7.35 -2.50 4.48
CA ASN A 96 -8.72 -2.03 4.47
C ASN A 96 -8.83 -0.68 3.76
N ALA A 97 -8.08 -0.57 2.67
CA ALA A 97 -8.08 0.60 1.83
C ALA A 97 -9.47 0.80 1.22
N GLN A 98 -9.87 2.05 0.98
CA GLN A 98 -11.12 2.36 0.28
C GLN A 98 -10.94 2.20 -1.24
N THR A 99 -10.50 1.01 -1.65
CA THR A 99 -10.28 0.60 -3.04
C THR A 99 -11.27 -0.50 -3.41
N MET A 100 -11.33 -0.91 -4.68
CA MET A 100 -12.27 -1.95 -5.11
C MET A 100 -12.01 -3.30 -4.42
N ASN A 101 -10.74 -3.60 -4.15
CA ASN A 101 -10.31 -4.88 -3.58
C ASN A 101 -10.05 -4.81 -2.07
N GLY A 102 -10.13 -3.61 -1.47
CA GLY A 102 -9.93 -3.41 -0.04
C GLY A 102 -8.47 -3.45 0.40
N THR A 103 -7.51 -3.60 -0.53
CA THR A 103 -6.08 -3.55 -0.24
C THR A 103 -5.36 -2.58 -1.17
N THR A 104 -4.26 -1.97 -0.72
CA THR A 104 -3.41 -1.13 -1.59
C THR A 104 -2.02 -0.91 -1.00
N LEU A 105 -1.02 -0.68 -1.86
CA LEU A 105 0.27 -0.15 -1.46
C LEU A 105 0.08 1.26 -0.89
N ALA A 106 0.31 1.41 0.41
CA ALA A 106 0.17 2.67 1.12
C ALA A 106 1.49 3.47 1.14
N GLN A 107 2.62 2.78 1.28
CA GLN A 107 3.93 3.43 1.32
C GLN A 107 5.04 2.51 0.82
N CYS A 108 6.02 3.12 0.17
CA CYS A 108 7.28 2.51 -0.25
C CYS A 108 8.40 3.51 0.04
N SER A 109 9.33 3.16 0.93
CA SER A 109 10.36 4.11 1.39
C SER A 109 11.65 3.42 1.80
N THR A 110 12.75 4.18 1.81
CA THR A 110 14.05 3.74 2.34
C THR A 110 14.34 4.31 3.72
N ARG A 111 15.14 3.60 4.51
CA ARG A 111 15.75 4.06 5.76
C ARG A 111 17.25 3.85 5.76
#